data_AF-T1KJN6-F1
#
_entry.id   AF-T1KJN6-F1
#
_cell.length_a   1.000
_cell.length_b   1.000
_cell.length_c   1.000
_cell.angle_alpha   90.00
_cell.angle_beta   90.00
_cell.angle_gamma   90.00
#
_symmetry.space_group_name_H-M   'P 1'
#
loop_
_entity.id
_entity.type
_entity.pdbx_description
1 polymer ?
#
loop_
_entity_poly.entity_id
_entity_poly.type
_entity_poly.pdbx_seq_one_letter_code
_entity_poly.pdbx_strand_id
1 'polypeptide(L)'
;MFTSGNYSSSLVSIESQEGCPINPGSTLSKTFVVTPKFNGVNGRGIAIENALPGEDKKLATSTLLSSEQSKEDVFGIQVSYCVRIKLQMGALAGEMVGELPFLLMPQSAKAAIGDS
;
A
#
# COMPACT_ATOMS: atom_id res chain seq x y z
N MET A 1 -15.11 26.27 -2.46
CA MET A 1 -13.70 25.93 -2.75
C MET A 1 -13.47 24.53 -2.19
N PHE A 2 -13.17 23.55 -3.04
CA PHE A 2 -12.79 22.21 -2.55
C PHE A 2 -11.32 22.28 -2.13
N THR A 3 -10.97 21.75 -0.96
CA THR A 3 -9.59 21.73 -0.47
C THR A 3 -8.99 20.36 -0.73
N SER A 4 -7.77 20.29 -1.25
CA SER A 4 -7.03 19.03 -1.34
C SER A 4 -6.73 18.48 0.05
N GLY A 5 -7.02 17.20 0.28
CA GLY A 5 -6.77 16.51 1.54
C GLY A 5 -6.02 15.21 1.29
N ASN A 6 -5.00 14.93 2.11
CA ASN A 6 -4.25 13.69 2.05
C ASN A 6 -4.67 12.80 3.22
N TYR A 7 -5.04 11.56 2.91
CA TYR A 7 -5.37 10.55 3.91
C TYR A 7 -4.51 9.31 3.68
N SER A 8 -3.84 8.85 4.74
CA SER A 8 -3.04 7.63 4.73
C SER A 8 -3.49 6.71 5.85
N SER A 9 -3.70 5.44 5.54
CA SER A 9 -4.09 4.43 6.51
C SER A 9 -3.31 3.14 6.27
N SER A 10 -2.81 2.51 7.33
CA SER A 10 -2.10 1.23 7.23
C SER A 10 -3.11 0.10 7.05
N LEU A 11 -3.05 -0.59 5.92
CA LEU A 11 -3.93 -1.72 5.63
C LEU A 11 -3.58 -2.96 6.46
N VAL A 12 -2.28 -3.21 6.59
CA VAL A 12 -1.70 -4.38 7.23
C VAL A 12 -0.32 -4.00 7.74
N SER A 13 0.06 -4.53 8.90
CA SER A 13 1.37 -4.35 9.51
C SER A 13 1.86 -5.69 10.02
N ILE A 14 3.15 -5.96 9.84
CA ILE A 14 3.83 -7.13 10.37
C ILE A 14 5.03 -6.62 11.16
N GLU A 15 5.16 -7.06 12.40
CA GLU A 15 6.29 -6.75 13.26
C GLU A 15 7.08 -8.03 13.56
N SER A 16 8.41 -7.91 13.68
CA SER A 16 9.29 -9.03 13.98
C SER A 16 10.49 -8.57 14.80
N GLN A 17 10.83 -9.35 15.82
CA GLN A 17 12.06 -9.20 16.62
C GLN A 17 13.08 -10.33 16.36
N GLU A 18 12.79 -11.23 15.42
CA GLU A 18 13.69 -12.31 15.05
C GLU A 18 15.04 -11.78 14.55
N GLY A 19 16.14 -12.27 15.15
CA GLY A 19 17.50 -11.85 14.80
C GLY A 19 17.93 -10.50 15.39
N CYS A 20 17.11 -9.88 16.24
CA CYS A 20 17.44 -8.64 16.94
C CYS A 20 18.00 -8.89 18.37
N PRO A 21 18.93 -8.06 18.85
CA PRO A 21 19.59 -6.96 18.12
C PRO A 21 20.59 -7.51 17.09
N ILE A 22 20.72 -6.79 15.98
CA ILE A 22 21.74 -7.10 14.97
C ILE A 22 23.09 -6.62 15.52
N ASN A 23 24.04 -7.54 15.70
CA ASN A 23 25.36 -7.21 16.24
C ASN A 23 26.14 -6.28 15.29
N PRO A 24 27.01 -5.39 15.81
CA PRO A 24 27.87 -4.57 14.98
C PRO A 24 28.66 -5.40 13.96
N GLY A 25 28.65 -4.99 12.69
CA GLY A 25 29.32 -5.69 11.60
C GLY A 25 28.60 -6.93 11.06
N SER A 26 27.45 -7.32 11.62
CA SER A 26 26.63 -8.42 11.10
C SER A 26 25.53 -7.93 10.15
N THR A 27 24.89 -8.86 9.43
CA THR A 27 23.80 -8.58 8.48
C THR A 27 22.64 -9.54 8.72
N LEU A 28 21.42 -9.03 8.70
CA LEU A 28 20.19 -9.82 8.75
C LEU A 28 19.44 -9.66 7.42
N SER A 29 19.06 -10.77 6.80
CA SER A 29 18.19 -10.79 5.62
C SER A 29 16.92 -11.56 5.96
N LYS A 30 15.75 -10.92 5.79
CA LYS A 30 14.45 -11.51 6.10
C LYS A 30 13.43 -11.13 5.03
N THR A 31 12.67 -12.13 4.59
CA THR A 31 11.58 -11.95 3.62
C THR A 31 10.24 -11.87 4.35
N PHE A 32 9.47 -10.85 4.05
CA PHE A 32 8.09 -10.69 4.51
C PHE A 32 7.13 -10.83 3.34
N VAL A 33 6.05 -11.59 3.54
CA VAL A 33 4.96 -11.73 2.57
C VAL A 33 3.76 -10.95 3.09
N VAL A 34 3.31 -9.97 2.32
CA VAL A 34 2.19 -9.10 2.67
C VAL A 34 1.14 -9.17 1.59
N THR A 35 -0.10 -9.44 1.96
CA THR A 35 -1.25 -9.43 1.03
C THR A 35 -2.09 -8.17 1.28
N PRO A 36 -2.15 -7.23 0.32
CA PRO A 36 -2.98 -6.04 0.46
C PRO A 36 -4.46 -6.43 0.25
N LYS A 37 -5.16 -6.74 1.35
CA LYS A 37 -6.60 -7.06 1.34
C LYS A 37 -7.36 -6.11 2.28
N PHE A 38 -8.56 -5.71 1.86
CA PHE A 38 -9.48 -5.00 2.74
C PHE A 38 -10.04 -5.97 3.80
N ASN A 39 -9.89 -5.62 5.09
CA ASN A 39 -10.34 -6.44 6.22
C ASN A 39 -11.52 -5.81 7.00
N GLY A 40 -12.02 -4.64 6.58
CA GLY A 40 -13.14 -3.97 7.26
C GLY A 40 -12.80 -3.26 8.58
N VAL A 41 -11.58 -3.40 9.11
CA VAL A 41 -11.22 -2.93 10.47
C VAL A 41 -10.75 -1.48 10.48
N ASN A 42 -10.24 -0.97 9.36
CA ASN A 42 -9.67 0.37 9.28
C ASN A 42 -10.73 1.39 8.86
N GLY A 43 -11.30 2.08 9.85
CA GLY A 43 -12.60 2.76 9.74
C GLY A 43 -12.68 4.05 8.93
N ARG A 44 -11.57 4.67 8.49
CA ARG A 44 -11.61 5.95 7.73
C ARG A 44 -10.43 6.08 6.76
N GLY A 45 -10.67 6.78 5.64
CA GLY A 45 -9.61 7.21 4.71
C GLY A 45 -9.04 6.14 3.79
N ILE A 46 -9.68 4.98 3.69
CA ILE A 46 -9.31 3.94 2.71
C ILE A 46 -10.21 4.05 1.50
N ALA A 47 -9.60 4.14 0.32
CA ALA A 47 -10.31 4.03 -0.94
C ALA A 47 -10.66 2.57 -1.24
N ILE A 48 -11.94 2.32 -1.53
CA ILE A 48 -12.53 1.00 -1.78
C ILE A 48 -13.23 1.06 -3.15
N GLU A 49 -13.18 -0.02 -3.92
CA GLU A 49 -14.01 -0.16 -5.11
C GLU A 49 -15.49 -0.26 -4.74
N ASN A 50 -16.36 0.25 -5.61
CA ASN A 50 -17.80 0.10 -5.39
C ASN A 50 -18.18 -1.37 -5.55
N ALA A 51 -18.77 -1.96 -4.51
CA ALA A 51 -19.16 -3.37 -4.48
C ALA A 51 -20.69 -3.45 -4.47
N LEU A 52 -21.24 -4.40 -5.23
CA LEU A 52 -22.68 -4.67 -5.21
C LEU A 52 -23.09 -5.32 -3.88
N PRO A 53 -24.39 -5.27 -3.51
CA PRO A 53 -24.87 -5.99 -2.34
C PRO A 53 -24.52 -7.48 -2.40
N GLY A 54 -23.85 -7.98 -1.37
CA GLY A 54 -23.40 -9.37 -1.29
C GLY A 54 -22.00 -9.64 -1.86
N GLU A 55 -21.35 -8.66 -2.48
CA GLU A 55 -19.96 -8.78 -2.92
C GLU A 55 -18.97 -8.34 -1.84
N ASP A 56 -17.78 -8.96 -1.87
CA ASP A 56 -16.66 -8.55 -1.04
C ASP A 56 -16.13 -7.19 -1.49
N LYS A 57 -15.99 -6.27 -0.52
CA LYS A 57 -15.34 -4.97 -0.74
C LYS A 57 -13.85 -5.17 -1.03
N LYS A 58 -13.36 -4.52 -2.08
CA LYS A 58 -11.96 -4.55 -2.51
C LYS A 58 -11.30 -3.19 -2.39
N LEU A 59 -9.99 -3.17 -2.23
CA LEU A 59 -9.22 -1.93 -2.26
C LEU A 59 -9.34 -1.29 -3.64
N ALA A 60 -9.41 0.05 -3.68
CA ALA A 60 -9.38 0.78 -4.94
C ALA A 60 -8.08 0.53 -5.72
N THR A 61 -8.19 0.58 -7.04
CA THR A 61 -7.03 0.49 -7.93
C THR A 61 -6.14 1.74 -7.82
N SER A 62 -4.83 1.59 -8.01
CA SER A 62 -3.88 2.71 -8.07
C SER A 62 -4.24 3.71 -9.18
N THR A 63 -4.16 5.01 -8.89
CA THR A 63 -4.32 6.05 -9.91
C THR A 63 -3.04 6.19 -10.73
N LEU A 64 -3.13 6.03 -12.04
CA LEU A 64 -2.05 6.29 -12.98
C LEU A 64 -2.17 7.73 -13.47
N LEU A 65 -1.09 8.50 -13.33
CA LEU A 65 -0.99 9.86 -13.87
C LEU A 65 -0.09 9.84 -15.10
N SER A 66 -0.54 10.51 -16.18
CA SER A 66 0.27 10.71 -17.37
C SER A 66 1.45 11.65 -17.07
N SER A 67 2.55 11.55 -17.83
CA SER A 67 3.72 12.44 -17.67
C SER A 67 3.38 13.93 -17.78
N GLU A 68 2.34 14.24 -18.55
CA GLU A 68 1.88 15.60 -18.83
C GLU A 68 0.92 16.16 -17.76
N GLN A 69 0.46 15.34 -16.81
CA GLN A 69 -0.46 15.78 -15.75
C GLN A 69 0.30 16.02 -14.45
N SER A 70 0.25 17.26 -13.95
CA SER A 70 0.69 17.54 -12.59
C SER A 70 -0.32 16.97 -11.59
N LYS A 71 0.14 16.63 -10.38
CA LYS A 71 -0.76 16.19 -9.29
C LYS A 71 -1.82 17.25 -8.94
N GLU A 72 -1.52 18.51 -9.24
CA GLU A 72 -2.38 19.66 -8.94
C GLU A 72 -3.52 19.80 -9.96
N ASP A 73 -3.36 19.23 -11.16
CA ASP A 73 -4.36 19.26 -12.23
C ASP A 73 -5.38 18.12 -12.15
N VAL A 74 -5.20 17.19 -11.21
CA VAL A 74 -6.06 16.02 -11.04
C VAL A 74 -7.27 16.37 -10.18
N PHE A 75 -8.44 16.41 -10.81
CA PHE A 75 -9.70 16.49 -10.10
C PHE A 75 -10.21 15.08 -9.78
N GLY A 76 -10.27 14.73 -8.50
CA GLY A 76 -10.81 13.45 -8.04
C GLY A 76 -10.07 12.87 -6.84
N ILE A 77 -10.21 11.56 -6.64
CA ILE A 77 -9.50 10.82 -5.59
C ILE A 77 -8.27 10.18 -6.23
N GLN A 78 -7.08 10.61 -5.81
CA GLN A 78 -5.83 9.93 -6.15
C GLN A 78 -5.55 8.83 -5.12
N VAL A 79 -5.41 7.59 -5.59
CA VAL A 79 -5.09 6.43 -4.76
C VAL A 79 -3.65 6.00 -5.04
N SER A 80 -2.87 5.83 -3.98
CA SER A 80 -1.47 5.40 -4.08
C SER A 80 -1.15 4.44 -2.93
N TYR A 81 -0.34 3.43 -3.22
CA TYR A 81 0.07 2.41 -2.25
C TYR A 81 1.58 2.41 -2.09
N CYS A 82 2.05 2.24 -0.85
CA CYS A 82 3.45 2.01 -0.55
C CYS A 82 3.59 0.93 0.53
N VAL A 83 4.69 0.18 0.46
CA VAL A 83 5.17 -0.63 1.58
C VAL A 83 6.13 0.24 2.39
N ARG A 84 5.85 0.38 3.68
CA ARG A 84 6.71 1.12 4.60
C ARG A 84 7.44 0.14 5.51
N ILE A 85 8.77 0.11 5.41
CA ILE A 85 9.65 -0.70 6.25
C ILE A 85 10.18 0.19 7.37
N LYS A 86 9.97 -0.23 8.61
CA LYS A 86 10.47 0.46 9.80
C LYS A 86 11.47 -0.42 10.54
N LEU A 87 12.66 0.11 10.78
CA LEU A 87 13.69 -0.51 11.60
C LEU A 87 13.84 0.27 12.91
N GLN A 88 13.64 -0.40 14.04
CA GLN A 88 13.86 0.19 15.36
C GLN A 88 15.32 -0.03 15.76
N MET A 89 16.09 1.05 15.92
CA MET A 89 17.54 1.02 16.17
C MET A 89 17.89 1.23 17.66
N GLY A 90 16.92 1.04 18.55
CA GLY A 90 17.06 1.23 19.99
C GLY A 90 16.88 2.68 20.45
N ALA A 91 17.04 2.91 21.76
CA ALA A 91 16.62 4.14 22.42
C ALA A 91 17.36 5.41 21.96
N LEU A 92 18.62 5.28 21.51
CA LEU A 92 19.43 6.44 21.13
C LEU A 92 19.34 6.79 19.63
N ALA A 93 19.16 5.78 18.78
CA ALA A 93 19.19 5.96 17.33
C ALA A 93 17.79 6.09 16.70
N GLY A 94 16.73 5.78 17.46
CA GLY A 94 15.35 5.98 17.01
C GLY A 94 14.91 4.95 15.97
N GLU A 95 14.14 5.41 14.97
CA GLU A 95 13.67 4.57 13.86
C GLU A 95 14.26 5.01 12.51
N MET A 96 14.56 4.03 11.66
CA MET A 96 14.83 4.24 10.25
C MET A 96 13.64 3.75 9.42
N VAL A 97 13.25 4.54 8.43
CA VAL A 97 12.09 4.26 7.59
C VAL A 97 12.49 4.24 6.12
N GLY A 98 12.15 3.16 5.43
CA GLY A 98 12.19 3.06 3.96
C GLY A 98 10.78 2.90 3.40
N GLU A 99 10.52 3.50 2.25
CA GLU A 99 9.24 3.36 1.53
C GLU A 99 9.48 2.80 0.12
N LEU A 100 8.66 1.83 -0.26
CA LEU A 100 8.66 1.24 -1.58
C LEU A 100 7.27 1.41 -2.20
N PRO A 101 7.08 2.37 -3.13
CA PRO A 101 5.81 2.54 -3.82
C PRO A 101 5.52 1.36 -4.76
N PHE A 102 4.26 1.00 -4.92
CA PHE A 102 3.83 -0.05 -5.85
C PHE A 102 2.44 0.26 -6.45
N LEU A 103 2.12 -0.42 -7.56
CA LEU A 103 0.81 -0.35 -8.20
C LEU A 103 -0.05 -1.53 -7.78
N LEU A 104 -1.26 -1.26 -7.31
CA LEU A 104 -2.29 -2.26 -7.09
C LEU A 104 -3.28 -2.16 -8.23
N MET A 105 -3.32 -3.20 -9.07
CA MET A 105 -4.25 -3.30 -10.21
C MET A 105 -5.04 -4.60 -10.10
N PRO A 106 -6.28 -4.65 -10.62
CA PRO A 106 -7.01 -5.90 -10.75
C PRO A 106 -6.24 -6.85 -11.67
N GLN A 107 -6.31 -8.14 -11.40
CA GLN A 107 -5.88 -9.12 -12.40
C GLN A 107 -6.76 -8.93 -13.64
N SER A 108 -6.16 -8.62 -14.78
CA SER A 108 -6.89 -8.63 -16.04
C SER A 108 -7.46 -10.03 -16.23
N ALA A 109 -8.77 -10.12 -16.44
CA ALA A 109 -9.35 -11.34 -16.97
C ALA A 109 -8.61 -11.60 -18.28
N LYS A 110 -7.83 -12.68 -18.35
CA LYS A 110 -7.33 -13.20 -19.62
C LYS A 110 -8.56 -13.34 -20.49
N ALA A 111 -8.68 -12.48 -21.51
CA ALA A 111 -9.77 -12.57 -22.46
C ALA A 111 -9.77 -14.00 -22.97
N ALA A 112 -10.82 -14.75 -22.67
CA ALA A 112 -11.11 -16.02 -23.32
C ALA A 112 -11.46 -15.69 -24.77
N ILE A 113 -10.45 -15.32 -25.55
CA ILE A 113 -10.51 -15.25 -27.00
C ILE A 113 -10.38 -16.71 -27.40
N GLY A 114 -11.51 -17.30 -27.76
CA GLY A 114 -11.57 -18.67 -28.23
C GLY A 114 -10.73 -18.82 -29.48
N ASP A 115 -9.89 -19.84 -29.48
CA ASP A 115 -9.44 -20.47 -30.71
C ASP A 115 -10.33 -21.71 -30.90
N SER A 116 -11.17 -21.64 -31.94
CA SER A 116 -11.87 -22.79 -32.53
C SER A 116 -10.95 -23.55 -33.46
#